data_AF-A0AAV9SNP8-F1
#
_entry.id   AF-A0AAV9SNP8-F1
#
_cell.length_a   1.000
_cell.length_b   1.000
_cell.length_c   1.000
_cell.angle_alpha   90.00
_cell.angle_beta   90.00
_cell.angle_gamma   90.00
#
_symmetry.space_group_name_H-M   'P 1'
#
loop_
_entity.id
_entity.type
_entity.pdbx_description
1 polymer ?
#
loop_
_entity_poly.entity_id
_entity_poly.type
_entity_poly.pdbx_seq_one_letter_code
_entity_poly.pdbx_strand_id
1 'polypeptide(L)'
;MSCYNSLQFPLQENYVFQGRLVTEDATFVTLREKVYSASPGFTELTQAVRPTSAPTVRERDEAEQRTVEWIRTQTSPTKSAATFHPTAPERDHQEISTTDSELRVNCTSDYGEKKLPQAIIIGVKKGGTRALLEALRVHPDVRAVGNEPHFFDRNYEKGLDWYRDLMPSTLEGQITMEKTPSYFVTNHAPKRIHSMAKDIKLIIVVRNPVTRAISDYTQTLSKKPEIPTFEVLAFKNRTLGLIDASWSALRIGIYALHLESWMQYFPLSQMHFVSGERLIVDPAGEMAKVQDFLGLKRIVTDKHFYFNKTKGFPCLKKPEDSSTPRCLGKSKGRTHPKIDPDVIRRLHKFYKPFNMMFYQMTGQNFEWELEEDSISRSSQD
;
A
#
# COMPACT_ATOMS: atom_id res chain seq x y z
N MET A 1 10.27 10.32 68.21
CA MET A 1 11.21 9.45 67.47
C MET A 1 10.44 8.67 66.44
N SER A 2 10.52 9.05 65.17
CA SER A 2 10.14 8.23 64.02
C SER A 2 11.08 8.62 62.89
N CYS A 3 11.82 7.66 62.34
CA CYS A 3 12.93 7.88 61.42
C CYS A 3 12.51 7.59 59.98
N TYR A 4 12.77 8.57 59.09
CA TYR A 4 13.18 8.48 57.67
C TYR A 4 12.34 7.59 56.73
N ASN A 5 11.48 8.10 55.85
CA ASN A 5 11.69 8.95 54.66
C ASN A 5 12.77 8.42 53.68
N SER A 6 12.34 7.93 52.51
CA SER A 6 12.80 8.28 51.15
C SER A 6 12.73 7.09 50.15
N LEU A 7 11.98 7.28 49.06
CA LEU A 7 12.29 6.89 47.67
C LEU A 7 11.05 7.17 46.78
N GLN A 8 10.80 8.46 46.53
CA GLN A 8 10.09 8.94 45.35
C GLN A 8 11.16 9.16 44.27
N PHE A 9 10.99 8.56 43.09
CA PHE A 9 11.78 8.92 41.92
C PHE A 9 11.17 10.18 41.25
N PRO A 10 11.99 11.17 40.87
CA PRO A 10 11.51 12.46 40.38
C PRO A 10 11.02 12.38 38.92
N LEU A 11 9.87 13.00 38.67
CA LEU A 11 9.50 13.52 37.36
C LEU A 11 10.49 14.64 37.02
N GLN A 12 11.41 14.41 36.08
CA GLN A 12 12.14 15.50 35.46
C GLN A 12 11.26 16.15 34.38
N GLU A 13 10.51 17.16 34.81
CA GLU A 13 10.17 18.29 33.95
C GLU A 13 11.45 19.04 33.59
N ASN A 14 11.65 19.29 32.29
CA ASN A 14 12.23 20.50 31.67
C ASN A 14 12.99 20.15 30.39
N TYR A 15 12.29 20.27 29.26
CA TYR A 15 12.87 20.82 28.03
C TYR A 15 11.80 21.69 27.37
N VAL A 16 11.70 22.93 27.85
CA VAL A 16 11.02 24.02 27.14
C VAL A 16 11.90 24.38 25.95
N PHE A 17 11.58 23.85 24.78
CA PHE A 17 12.12 24.38 23.52
C PHE A 17 11.31 25.63 23.15
N GLN A 18 11.70 26.77 23.72
CA GLN A 18 11.24 28.07 23.23
C GLN A 18 11.94 28.39 21.90
N GLY A 19 11.45 27.76 20.84
CA GLY A 19 11.58 28.23 19.47
C GLY A 19 10.23 28.75 19.01
N ARG A 20 10.18 29.99 18.51
CA ARG A 20 8.95 30.68 18.06
C ARG A 20 8.01 29.74 17.26
N LEU A 21 6.78 29.56 17.76
CA LEU A 21 5.63 29.15 16.95
C LEU A 21 5.39 30.22 15.88
N VAL A 22 5.93 30.00 14.68
CA VAL A 22 5.47 30.66 13.46
C VAL A 22 4.62 29.64 12.73
N THR A 23 3.31 29.66 13.04
CA THR A 23 2.19 28.94 12.39
C THR A 23 2.58 27.80 11.42
N GLU A 24 2.78 26.61 11.97
CA GLU A 24 3.10 25.36 11.24
C GLU A 24 2.00 24.95 10.25
N ASP A 25 0.73 25.18 10.60
CA ASP A 25 -0.40 24.95 9.69
C ASP A 25 -0.29 25.77 8.40
N ALA A 26 0.18 27.02 8.49
CA ALA A 26 0.36 27.87 7.31
C ALA A 26 1.47 27.33 6.39
N THR A 27 2.51 26.72 6.96
CA THR A 27 3.61 26.12 6.17
C THR A 27 3.14 24.88 5.43
N PHE A 28 2.33 24.02 6.08
CA PHE A 28 1.77 22.83 5.45
C PHE A 28 0.70 23.16 4.40
N VAL A 29 -0.18 24.12 4.67
CA VAL A 29 -1.13 24.66 3.68
C VAL A 29 -0.38 25.24 2.49
N THR A 30 0.68 26.01 2.71
CA THR A 30 1.51 26.58 1.63
C THR A 30 2.19 25.51 0.78
N LEU A 31 2.72 24.44 1.38
CA LEU A 31 3.32 23.31 0.66
C LEU A 31 2.28 22.58 -0.18
N ARG A 32 1.09 22.37 0.38
CA ARG A 32 -0.06 21.76 -0.29
C ARG A 32 -0.48 22.60 -1.50
N GLU A 33 -0.73 23.89 -1.30
CA GLU A 33 -1.10 24.83 -2.35
C GLU A 33 -0.04 24.90 -3.46
N LYS A 34 1.26 24.87 -3.13
CA LYS A 34 2.33 24.84 -4.15
C LYS A 34 2.28 23.59 -5.03
N VAL A 35 1.97 22.42 -4.46
CA VAL A 35 1.86 21.16 -5.23
C VAL A 35 0.62 21.17 -6.12
N TYR A 36 -0.52 21.65 -5.58
CA TYR A 36 -1.78 21.71 -6.33
C TYR A 36 -1.80 22.84 -7.37
N SER A 37 -1.22 24.00 -7.09
CA SER A 37 -1.11 25.13 -8.03
C SER A 37 -0.15 24.84 -9.19
N ALA A 38 0.81 23.94 -8.99
CA ALA A 38 1.69 23.46 -10.05
C ALA A 38 1.03 22.41 -10.97
N SER A 39 -0.19 21.98 -10.70
CA SER A 39 -0.95 21.01 -11.52
C SER A 39 -2.06 21.74 -12.28
N PRO A 40 -2.12 21.70 -13.62
CA PRO A 40 -3.24 22.33 -14.32
C PRO A 40 -4.52 21.51 -14.12
N GLY A 41 -5.46 22.09 -13.37
CA GLY A 41 -6.90 21.90 -13.50
C GLY A 41 -7.53 20.66 -12.86
N PHE A 42 -8.15 20.85 -11.70
CA PHE A 42 -9.45 20.23 -11.39
C PHE A 42 -10.19 21.15 -10.43
N THR A 43 -10.84 22.18 -10.98
CA THR A 43 -11.70 23.08 -10.21
C THR A 43 -13.12 22.53 -10.26
N GLU A 44 -13.67 22.35 -9.07
CA GLU A 44 -15.04 21.92 -8.79
C GLU A 44 -16.04 22.96 -9.35
N LEU A 45 -16.83 22.56 -10.35
CA LEU A 45 -17.90 23.40 -10.92
C LEU A 45 -19.19 23.16 -10.12
N THR A 46 -19.44 24.01 -9.13
CA THR A 46 -20.78 24.26 -8.62
C THR A 46 -21.51 25.22 -9.58
N GLN A 47 -22.78 24.90 -9.82
CA GLN A 47 -23.63 25.46 -10.88
C GLN A 47 -24.01 26.94 -10.66
N ALA A 48 -24.03 27.70 -11.75
CA ALA A 48 -25.06 28.70 -12.02
C ALA A 48 -25.30 28.78 -13.54
N VAL A 49 -26.56 28.61 -13.95
CA VAL A 49 -27.01 28.51 -15.34
C VAL A 49 -27.54 29.87 -15.82
N ARG A 50 -27.10 30.36 -17.00
CA ARG A 50 -27.93 30.78 -18.17
C ARG A 50 -27.09 31.45 -19.28
N PRO A 51 -27.58 31.51 -20.54
CA PRO A 51 -26.87 30.93 -21.69
C PRO A 51 -26.40 31.94 -22.75
N THR A 52 -25.35 31.60 -23.50
CA THR A 52 -25.14 32.11 -24.87
C THR A 52 -24.21 31.21 -25.71
N SER A 53 -24.71 30.88 -26.91
CA SER A 53 -24.03 30.45 -28.15
C SER A 53 -23.04 29.26 -28.14
N ALA A 54 -23.42 28.20 -28.86
CA ALA A 54 -22.61 27.03 -29.19
C ALA A 54 -21.67 27.26 -30.40
N PRO A 55 -20.57 26.48 -30.49
CA PRO A 55 -20.05 26.03 -31.77
C PRO A 55 -20.00 24.49 -31.93
N THR A 56 -20.42 24.11 -33.14
CA THR A 56 -20.30 22.93 -34.01
C THR A 56 -19.57 21.62 -33.62
N VAL A 57 -20.21 20.54 -34.06
CA VAL A 57 -20.02 19.10 -33.83
C VAL A 57 -18.96 18.47 -34.76
N ARG A 58 -17.70 18.93 -34.76
CA ARG A 58 -16.65 18.28 -35.59
C ARG A 58 -15.29 18.01 -34.95
N GLU A 59 -15.09 18.36 -33.69
CA GLU A 59 -13.82 18.09 -32.98
C GLU A 59 -13.96 17.05 -31.85
N ARG A 60 -15.16 16.45 -31.69
CA ARG A 60 -15.43 15.47 -30.62
C ARG A 60 -15.30 14.01 -31.09
N ASP A 61 -15.34 13.74 -32.40
CA ASP A 61 -15.40 12.38 -32.93
C ASP A 61 -14.01 11.70 -33.13
N GLU A 62 -12.91 12.46 -33.18
CA GLU A 62 -11.57 11.86 -33.37
C GLU A 62 -10.92 11.37 -32.05
N ALA A 63 -11.37 11.84 -30.90
CA ALA A 63 -10.87 11.43 -29.58
C ALA A 63 -11.60 10.18 -29.03
N GLU A 64 -12.86 9.94 -29.42
CA GLU A 64 -13.61 8.74 -29.03
C GLU A 64 -13.24 7.51 -29.86
N GLN A 65 -12.89 7.67 -31.15
CA GLN A 65 -12.52 6.54 -32.00
C GLN A 65 -11.21 5.86 -31.58
N ARG A 66 -10.20 6.62 -31.13
CA ARG A 66 -8.94 6.06 -30.61
C ARG A 66 -9.08 5.31 -29.28
N THR A 67 -10.15 5.58 -28.53
CA THR A 67 -10.41 4.95 -27.24
C THR A 67 -11.23 3.65 -27.41
N VAL A 68 -12.09 3.59 -28.44
CA VAL A 68 -12.88 2.39 -28.77
C VAL A 68 -12.04 1.31 -29.47
N GLU A 69 -11.01 1.69 -30.23
CA GLU A 69 -10.10 0.74 -30.90
C GLU A 69 -9.12 0.04 -29.93
N TRP A 70 -8.83 0.66 -28.78
CA TRP A 70 -8.09 0.03 -27.67
C TRP A 70 -8.90 -1.03 -26.92
N ILE A 71 -10.24 -0.91 -26.90
CA ILE A 71 -11.15 -1.83 -26.19
C ILE A 71 -11.43 -3.11 -27.03
N ARG A 72 -11.33 -3.03 -28.35
CA ARG A 72 -11.71 -4.14 -29.26
C ARG A 72 -10.63 -5.21 -29.48
N THR A 73 -9.38 -4.96 -29.09
CA THR A 73 -8.23 -5.86 -29.35
C THR A 73 -7.91 -6.83 -28.20
N GLN A 74 -8.74 -6.89 -27.14
CA GLN A 74 -8.54 -7.79 -25.99
C GLN A 74 -9.55 -8.95 -25.90
N THR A 75 -10.34 -9.23 -26.93
CA THR A 75 -11.27 -10.38 -26.93
C THR A 75 -11.12 -11.23 -28.19
N SER A 76 -10.52 -12.40 -28.02
CA SER A 76 -10.61 -13.52 -28.96
C SER A 76 -10.83 -14.79 -28.13
N PRO A 77 -12.00 -15.45 -28.22
CA PRO A 77 -12.20 -16.78 -27.68
C PRO A 77 -12.10 -17.84 -28.78
N THR A 78 -11.22 -18.81 -28.60
CA THR A 78 -11.19 -20.03 -29.41
C THR A 78 -12.34 -20.93 -29.00
N LYS A 79 -13.22 -21.23 -29.96
CA LYS A 79 -14.30 -22.22 -29.85
C LYS A 79 -13.73 -23.64 -29.89
N SER A 80 -14.31 -24.53 -29.10
CA SER A 80 -14.61 -25.91 -29.53
C SER A 80 -15.88 -26.35 -28.80
N ALA A 81 -16.92 -26.56 -29.59
CA ALA A 81 -18.24 -27.03 -29.16
C ALA A 81 -18.29 -28.55 -29.22
N ALA A 82 -18.95 -29.16 -28.24
CA ALA A 82 -19.56 -30.47 -28.39
C ALA A 82 -20.90 -30.43 -27.64
N THR A 83 -21.96 -30.49 -28.43
CA THR A 83 -23.37 -30.50 -28.06
C THR A 83 -23.77 -31.91 -27.64
N PHE A 84 -24.38 -32.12 -26.47
CA PHE A 84 -25.24 -33.28 -26.20
C PHE A 84 -26.21 -32.99 -25.03
N HIS A 85 -27.50 -32.89 -25.35
CA HIS A 85 -28.65 -33.27 -24.52
C HIS A 85 -29.35 -34.42 -25.28
N PRO A 86 -30.13 -35.33 -24.66
CA PRO A 86 -31.10 -35.13 -23.58
C PRO A 86 -31.00 -36.26 -22.50
N THR A 87 -31.73 -36.33 -21.39
CA THR A 87 -33.18 -36.47 -21.16
C THR A 87 -33.41 -36.50 -19.64
N ALA A 88 -34.49 -35.88 -19.15
CA ALA A 88 -35.05 -36.13 -17.82
C ALA A 88 -35.77 -37.49 -17.77
N PRO A 89 -35.95 -38.03 -16.55
CA PRO A 89 -37.32 -38.32 -16.14
C PRO A 89 -37.64 -37.84 -14.72
N GLU A 90 -38.86 -37.34 -14.59
CA GLU A 90 -39.58 -37.15 -13.33
C GLU A 90 -39.94 -38.49 -12.67
N ARG A 91 -39.96 -38.48 -11.33
CA ARG A 91 -40.73 -39.29 -10.36
C ARG A 91 -39.96 -39.28 -9.03
N ASP A 92 -40.53 -39.24 -7.84
CA ASP A 92 -41.89 -39.19 -7.33
C ASP A 92 -41.78 -38.66 -5.89
N HIS A 93 -42.89 -38.12 -5.37
CA HIS A 93 -43.02 -37.74 -3.97
C HIS A 93 -42.82 -38.92 -3.02
N GLN A 94 -42.04 -38.72 -1.95
CA GLN A 94 -42.17 -39.52 -0.74
C GLN A 94 -42.00 -38.62 0.49
N GLU A 95 -43.14 -38.24 1.08
CA GLU A 95 -43.23 -37.72 2.43
C GLU A 95 -42.86 -38.84 3.41
N ILE A 96 -41.90 -38.58 4.28
CA ILE A 96 -41.79 -39.25 5.58
C ILE A 96 -41.57 -38.18 6.64
N SER A 97 -42.66 -37.88 7.34
CA SER A 97 -42.67 -37.32 8.69
C SER A 97 -42.02 -38.32 9.65
N THR A 98 -41.16 -37.83 10.54
CA THR A 98 -41.34 -37.93 12.01
C THR A 98 -40.08 -37.41 12.71
N THR A 99 -40.29 -36.40 13.57
CA THR A 99 -39.64 -36.18 14.87
C THR A 99 -38.23 -36.75 15.09
N ASP A 100 -37.23 -35.89 15.10
CA ASP A 100 -36.16 -35.98 16.10
C ASP A 100 -35.58 -34.58 16.38
N SER A 101 -36.33 -33.84 17.19
CA SER A 101 -35.84 -32.64 17.86
C SER A 101 -35.07 -33.12 19.09
N GLU A 102 -33.78 -33.42 18.95
CA GLU A 102 -32.75 -33.35 20.00
C GLU A 102 -31.48 -34.10 19.58
N LEU A 103 -30.78 -33.61 18.56
CA LEU A 103 -29.35 -33.84 18.37
C LEU A 103 -28.81 -32.71 17.48
N ARG A 104 -28.81 -31.48 18.01
CA ARG A 104 -27.87 -30.46 17.54
C ARG A 104 -26.47 -30.91 17.95
N VAL A 105 -25.95 -31.88 17.21
CA VAL A 105 -24.51 -32.09 17.13
C VAL A 105 -23.96 -30.76 16.62
N ASN A 106 -23.32 -30.03 17.53
CA ASN A 106 -22.52 -28.88 17.19
C ASN A 106 -21.29 -29.45 16.47
N CYS A 107 -21.49 -29.83 15.20
CA CYS A 107 -20.41 -29.99 14.24
C CYS A 107 -19.86 -28.57 14.07
N THR A 108 -18.94 -28.18 14.95
CA THR A 108 -18.05 -27.07 14.65
C THR A 108 -17.49 -27.36 13.27
N SER A 109 -17.85 -26.52 12.31
CA SER A 109 -17.40 -26.65 10.93
C SER A 109 -15.88 -26.74 10.94
N ASP A 110 -15.35 -27.94 10.74
CA ASP A 110 -13.92 -28.18 10.50
C ASP A 110 -13.48 -27.56 9.15
N TYR A 111 -14.44 -26.98 8.42
CA TYR A 111 -14.25 -26.22 7.21
C TYR A 111 -14.21 -24.72 7.54
N GLY A 112 -13.05 -24.09 7.34
CA GLY A 112 -12.89 -22.64 7.55
C GLY A 112 -13.80 -21.81 6.64
N GLU A 113 -14.16 -20.62 7.11
CA GLU A 113 -15.07 -19.69 6.41
C GLU A 113 -14.32 -18.54 5.75
N LYS A 114 -14.85 -18.02 4.65
CA LYS A 114 -14.33 -16.82 3.99
C LYS A 114 -14.84 -15.57 4.71
N LYS A 115 -13.96 -14.92 5.44
CA LYS A 115 -14.24 -13.66 6.17
C LYS A 115 -13.69 -12.47 5.38
N LEU A 116 -14.31 -11.29 5.53
CA LEU A 116 -13.72 -10.05 5.03
C LEU A 116 -12.40 -9.76 5.79
N PRO A 117 -11.43 -9.05 5.18
CA PRO A 117 -10.13 -8.86 5.81
C PRO A 117 -10.24 -7.92 7.02
N GLN A 118 -9.65 -8.34 8.14
CA GLN A 118 -9.52 -7.53 9.35
C GLN A 118 -8.28 -6.62 9.30
N ALA A 119 -7.34 -6.89 8.40
CA ALA A 119 -6.20 -6.02 8.14
C ALA A 119 -5.83 -5.95 6.66
N ILE A 120 -5.44 -4.75 6.19
CA ILE A 120 -5.09 -4.51 4.78
C ILE A 120 -3.73 -3.81 4.69
N ILE A 121 -2.84 -4.33 3.82
CA ILE A 121 -1.63 -3.61 3.42
C ILE A 121 -1.97 -2.70 2.24
N ILE A 122 -2.29 -1.45 2.52
CA ILE A 122 -2.82 -0.48 1.55
C ILE A 122 -1.75 0.19 0.70
N GLY A 123 -0.47 0.10 1.09
CA GLY A 123 0.60 0.84 0.44
C GLY A 123 1.99 0.61 1.02
N VAL A 124 3.03 1.27 0.49
CA VAL A 124 2.98 2.02 -0.78
C VAL A 124 3.52 1.19 -1.94
N LYS A 125 3.15 1.55 -3.17
CA LYS A 125 3.73 0.95 -4.37
C LYS A 125 5.26 1.07 -4.30
N LYS A 126 5.95 -0.07 -4.43
CA LYS A 126 7.42 -0.23 -4.32
C LYS A 126 8.02 -0.11 -2.91
N GLY A 127 7.21 0.00 -1.87
CA GLY A 127 7.69 0.10 -0.48
C GLY A 127 8.21 -1.22 0.10
N GLY A 128 7.83 -2.37 -0.46
CA GLY A 128 8.17 -3.69 0.10
C GLY A 128 6.96 -4.53 0.51
N THR A 129 5.76 -4.06 0.17
CA THR A 129 4.48 -4.70 0.53
C THR A 129 4.42 -6.21 0.26
N ARG A 130 4.97 -6.70 -0.87
CA ARG A 130 5.00 -8.16 -1.15
C ARG A 130 5.92 -8.91 -0.18
N ALA A 131 7.08 -8.34 0.17
CA ALA A 131 7.98 -8.97 1.13
C ALA A 131 7.29 -9.11 2.50
N LEU A 132 6.64 -8.03 2.96
CA LEU A 132 5.90 -8.04 4.21
C LEU A 132 4.78 -9.10 4.22
N LEU A 133 3.95 -9.16 3.17
CA LEU A 133 2.86 -10.14 3.12
C LEU A 133 3.37 -11.58 3.11
N GLU A 134 4.45 -11.87 2.38
CA GLU A 134 5.04 -13.22 2.38
C GLU A 134 5.62 -13.59 3.75
N ALA A 135 6.24 -12.63 4.45
CA ALA A 135 6.73 -12.84 5.82
C ALA A 135 5.59 -13.07 6.82
N LEU A 136 4.50 -12.29 6.73
CA LEU A 136 3.31 -12.47 7.58
C LEU A 136 2.64 -13.82 7.37
N ARG A 137 2.61 -14.34 6.13
CA ARG A 137 2.03 -15.65 5.81
C ARG A 137 2.77 -16.84 6.43
N VAL A 138 3.94 -16.62 7.02
CA VAL A 138 4.63 -17.64 7.84
C VAL A 138 3.91 -17.86 9.17
N HIS A 139 3.21 -16.84 9.68
CA HIS A 139 2.46 -16.95 10.93
C HIS A 139 1.25 -17.89 10.76
N PRO A 140 1.02 -18.86 11.67
CA PRO A 140 -0.08 -19.83 11.55
C PRO A 140 -1.46 -19.16 11.56
N ASP A 141 -1.60 -18.05 12.28
CA ASP A 141 -2.85 -17.30 12.39
C ASP A 141 -3.05 -16.23 11.30
N VAL A 142 -2.26 -16.26 10.22
CA VAL A 142 -2.43 -15.32 9.11
C VAL A 142 -2.76 -16.05 7.82
N ARG A 143 -3.88 -15.67 7.21
CA ARG A 143 -4.31 -16.13 5.90
C ARG A 143 -4.49 -14.92 5.00
N ALA A 144 -3.94 -14.96 3.80
CA ALA A 144 -3.99 -13.81 2.91
C ALA A 144 -4.21 -14.16 1.45
N VAL A 145 -4.90 -13.26 0.74
CA VAL A 145 -5.08 -13.34 -0.71
C VAL A 145 -3.72 -13.29 -1.41
N GLY A 146 -3.49 -14.21 -2.35
CA GLY A 146 -2.21 -14.31 -3.05
C GLY A 146 -1.95 -13.19 -4.07
N ASN A 147 -3.02 -12.74 -4.73
CA ASN A 147 -3.02 -11.67 -5.72
C ASN A 147 -3.52 -10.35 -5.10
N GLU A 148 -3.34 -9.25 -5.81
CA GLU A 148 -3.85 -7.93 -5.39
C GLU A 148 -5.32 -7.81 -5.85
N PRO A 149 -6.31 -7.76 -4.93
CA PRO A 149 -7.74 -7.77 -5.33
C PRO A 149 -8.15 -6.57 -6.17
N HIS A 150 -7.54 -5.40 -5.94
CA HIS A 150 -7.96 -4.15 -6.57
C HIS A 150 -9.46 -3.87 -6.42
N PHE A 151 -10.02 -4.16 -5.25
CA PHE A 151 -11.44 -3.97 -4.97
C PHE A 151 -11.76 -2.50 -4.76
N PHE A 152 -11.09 -1.83 -3.81
CA PHE A 152 -11.41 -0.46 -3.44
C PHE A 152 -10.97 0.61 -4.46
N ASP A 153 -10.18 0.24 -5.47
CA ASP A 153 -9.75 1.12 -6.56
C ASP A 153 -10.39 0.79 -7.92
N ARG A 154 -10.45 -0.47 -8.36
CA ARG A 154 -10.88 -0.83 -9.73
C ARG A 154 -12.16 -1.65 -9.81
N ASN A 155 -12.44 -2.50 -8.83
CA ASN A 155 -13.49 -3.51 -8.90
C ASN A 155 -14.63 -3.28 -7.89
N TYR A 156 -14.78 -2.06 -7.37
CA TYR A 156 -15.71 -1.77 -6.27
C TYR A 156 -17.17 -2.10 -6.60
N GLU A 157 -17.56 -1.88 -7.86
CA GLU A 157 -18.92 -2.15 -8.37
C GLU A 157 -19.31 -3.64 -8.35
N LYS A 158 -18.34 -4.56 -8.16
CA LYS A 158 -18.63 -5.99 -8.06
C LYS A 158 -19.26 -6.39 -6.71
N GLY A 159 -19.32 -5.47 -5.74
CA GLY A 159 -19.94 -5.69 -4.44
C GLY A 159 -19.06 -6.46 -3.45
N LEU A 160 -19.45 -6.40 -2.17
CA LEU A 160 -18.69 -7.00 -1.07
C LEU A 160 -18.70 -8.54 -1.10
N ASP A 161 -19.74 -9.16 -1.66
CA ASP A 161 -19.80 -10.61 -1.78
C ASP A 161 -18.71 -11.14 -2.73
N TRP A 162 -18.55 -10.50 -3.90
CA TRP A 162 -17.45 -10.79 -4.81
C TRP A 162 -16.08 -10.62 -4.13
N TYR A 163 -15.93 -9.58 -3.32
CA TYR A 163 -14.69 -9.33 -2.59
C TYR A 163 -14.42 -10.39 -1.52
N ARG A 164 -15.45 -10.80 -0.76
CA ARG A 164 -15.37 -11.88 0.23
C ARG A 164 -15.03 -13.21 -0.42
N ASP A 165 -15.53 -13.49 -1.63
CA ASP A 165 -15.25 -14.74 -2.35
C ASP A 165 -13.78 -14.88 -2.79
N LEU A 166 -13.03 -13.78 -2.88
CA LEU A 166 -11.58 -13.82 -3.12
C LEU A 166 -10.78 -14.21 -1.88
N MET A 167 -11.37 -14.10 -0.69
CA MET A 167 -10.68 -14.35 0.57
C MET A 167 -10.43 -15.85 0.76
N PRO A 168 -9.29 -16.23 1.35
CA PRO A 168 -9.08 -17.61 1.76
C PRO A 168 -10.04 -17.98 2.89
N SER A 169 -10.43 -19.26 2.96
CA SER A 169 -11.06 -19.80 4.15
C SER A 169 -10.14 -19.68 5.36
N THR A 170 -10.71 -19.29 6.49
CA THR A 170 -10.01 -19.06 7.77
C THR A 170 -10.72 -19.77 8.90
N LEU A 171 -9.93 -20.30 9.83
CA LEU A 171 -10.42 -20.84 11.09
C LEU A 171 -10.63 -19.70 12.10
N GLU A 172 -11.31 -20.02 13.20
CA GLU A 172 -11.45 -19.08 14.31
C GLU A 172 -10.08 -18.69 14.90
N GLY A 173 -9.91 -17.42 15.25
CA GLY A 173 -8.63 -16.86 15.68
C GLY A 173 -7.66 -16.45 14.55
N GLN A 174 -7.86 -16.91 13.31
CA GLN A 174 -7.02 -16.48 12.18
C GLN A 174 -7.47 -15.11 11.61
N ILE A 175 -6.48 -14.31 11.20
CA ILE A 175 -6.68 -13.03 10.55
C ILE A 175 -6.66 -13.22 9.03
N THR A 176 -7.67 -12.70 8.35
CA THR A 176 -7.72 -12.57 6.90
C THR A 176 -7.10 -11.24 6.47
N MET A 177 -6.21 -11.30 5.47
CA MET A 177 -5.53 -10.11 4.95
C MET A 177 -5.51 -10.04 3.42
N GLU A 178 -5.37 -8.82 2.90
CA GLU A 178 -5.00 -8.58 1.51
C GLU A 178 -3.93 -7.48 1.40
N LYS A 179 -3.41 -7.31 0.18
CA LYS A 179 -2.44 -6.27 -0.12
C LYS A 179 -2.64 -5.66 -1.51
N THR A 180 -3.12 -4.43 -1.57
CA THR A 180 -3.24 -3.65 -2.79
C THR A 180 -2.56 -2.28 -2.65
N PRO A 181 -1.30 -2.13 -3.12
CA PRO A 181 -0.51 -0.93 -2.85
C PRO A 181 -1.01 0.38 -3.47
N SER A 182 -1.94 0.31 -4.43
CA SER A 182 -2.58 1.49 -5.05
C SER A 182 -3.65 2.11 -4.18
N TYR A 183 -4.19 1.40 -3.18
CA TYR A 183 -5.22 1.96 -2.30
C TYR A 183 -4.72 3.24 -1.63
N PHE A 184 -3.48 3.26 -1.14
CA PHE A 184 -2.91 4.40 -0.42
C PHE A 184 -3.05 5.74 -1.16
N VAL A 185 -3.02 5.73 -2.50
CA VAL A 185 -3.14 6.93 -3.34
C VAL A 185 -4.48 7.04 -4.08
N THR A 186 -5.44 6.18 -3.74
CA THR A 186 -6.78 6.18 -4.35
C THR A 186 -7.72 7.01 -3.50
N ASN A 187 -8.17 8.16 -4.01
CA ASN A 187 -8.97 9.15 -3.26
C ASN A 187 -10.21 8.56 -2.57
N HIS A 188 -10.92 7.61 -3.20
CA HIS A 188 -12.13 7.02 -2.64
C HIS A 188 -11.87 5.81 -1.72
N ALA A 189 -10.66 5.26 -1.68
CA ALA A 189 -10.36 4.06 -0.92
C ALA A 189 -10.55 4.23 0.60
N PRO A 190 -10.12 5.34 1.26
CA PRO A 190 -10.35 5.53 2.69
C PRO A 190 -11.83 5.42 3.08
N LYS A 191 -12.69 6.17 2.37
CA LYS A 191 -14.14 6.16 2.59
C LYS A 191 -14.75 4.78 2.39
N ARG A 192 -14.41 4.11 1.29
CA ARG A 192 -14.95 2.79 0.95
C ARG A 192 -14.55 1.71 1.94
N ILE A 193 -13.29 1.71 2.39
CA ILE A 193 -12.79 0.76 3.39
C ILE A 193 -13.46 1.03 4.74
N HIS A 194 -13.60 2.31 5.14
CA HIS A 194 -14.26 2.69 6.38
C HIS A 194 -15.75 2.30 6.39
N SER A 195 -16.43 2.42 5.24
CA SER A 195 -17.79 1.94 5.06
C SER A 195 -17.94 0.43 5.19
N MET A 196 -16.90 -0.35 4.86
CA MET A 196 -16.91 -1.80 5.02
C MET A 196 -16.67 -2.20 6.49
N ALA A 197 -15.61 -1.69 7.11
CA ALA A 197 -15.23 -2.03 8.48
C ALA A 197 -14.50 -0.83 9.12
N LYS A 198 -15.08 -0.26 10.17
CA LYS A 198 -14.56 0.94 10.83
C LYS A 198 -13.34 0.65 11.70
N ASP A 199 -13.23 -0.57 12.23
CA ASP A 199 -12.21 -1.07 13.15
C ASP A 199 -11.04 -1.78 12.44
N ILE A 200 -11.06 -1.81 11.10
CA ILE A 200 -10.03 -2.47 10.29
C ILE A 200 -8.63 -1.88 10.55
N LYS A 201 -7.61 -2.75 10.55
CA LYS A 201 -6.22 -2.35 10.70
C LYS A 201 -5.57 -2.09 9.34
N LEU A 202 -4.83 -0.99 9.22
CA LEU A 202 -4.18 -0.56 7.99
C LEU A 202 -2.66 -0.61 8.15
N ILE A 203 -1.97 -1.21 7.18
CA ILE A 203 -0.51 -1.28 7.17
C ILE A 203 0.04 -0.56 5.95
N ILE A 204 1.03 0.31 6.17
CA ILE A 204 1.69 1.10 5.14
C ILE A 204 3.19 0.81 5.20
N VAL A 205 3.71 0.09 4.21
CA VAL A 205 5.15 -0.12 4.04
C VAL A 205 5.72 1.05 3.26
N VAL A 206 6.39 1.95 3.96
CA VAL A 206 7.03 3.14 3.38
C VAL A 206 8.49 2.86 3.02
N ARG A 207 9.08 3.73 2.22
CA ARG A 207 10.45 3.65 1.72
C ARG A 207 10.92 5.06 1.41
N ASN A 208 12.23 5.34 1.43
CA ASN A 208 12.77 6.61 0.94
C ASN A 208 12.09 7.00 -0.40
N PRO A 209 11.37 8.14 -0.46
CA PRO A 209 10.60 8.53 -1.63
C PRO A 209 11.41 8.58 -2.93
N VAL A 210 12.69 8.95 -2.87
CA VAL A 210 13.59 9.01 -4.02
C VAL A 210 13.86 7.60 -4.56
N THR A 211 14.32 6.70 -3.69
CA THR A 211 14.62 5.32 -4.13
C THR A 211 13.35 4.55 -4.50
N ARG A 212 12.20 4.89 -3.89
CA ARG A 212 10.86 4.41 -4.26
C ARG A 212 10.47 4.84 -5.68
N ALA A 213 10.64 6.12 -6.02
CA ALA A 213 10.36 6.67 -7.34
C ALA A 213 11.21 5.99 -8.43
N ILE A 214 12.52 5.84 -8.18
CA ILE A 214 13.43 5.14 -9.11
C ILE A 214 13.00 3.69 -9.29
N SER A 215 12.59 3.01 -8.22
CA SER A 215 12.09 1.63 -8.30
C SER A 215 10.79 1.50 -9.10
N ASP A 216 9.95 2.52 -9.04
CA ASP A 216 8.69 2.61 -9.79
C ASP A 216 8.96 2.80 -11.29
N TYR A 217 9.84 3.74 -11.61
CA TYR A 217 10.36 3.96 -12.97
C TYR A 217 11.00 2.70 -13.54
N THR A 218 11.90 2.04 -12.78
CA THR A 218 12.57 0.80 -13.20
C THR A 218 11.56 -0.31 -13.54
N GLN A 219 10.47 -0.42 -12.78
CA GLN A 219 9.41 -1.37 -13.10
C GLN A 219 8.68 -1.02 -14.39
N THR A 220 8.41 0.27 -14.61
CA THR A 220 7.76 0.74 -15.84
C THR A 220 8.67 0.51 -17.04
N LEU A 221 9.95 0.85 -16.94
CA LEU A 221 10.98 0.61 -17.95
C LEU A 221 11.07 -0.88 -18.33
N SER A 222 11.00 -1.79 -17.35
CA SER A 222 11.02 -3.24 -17.64
C SER A 222 9.81 -3.76 -18.42
N LYS A 223 8.72 -2.99 -18.49
CA LYS A 223 7.51 -3.32 -19.26
C LYS A 223 7.40 -2.52 -20.56
N LYS A 224 8.00 -1.33 -20.59
CA LYS A 224 7.97 -0.35 -21.68
C LYS A 224 9.38 0.24 -21.83
N PRO A 225 10.29 -0.43 -22.56
CA PRO A 225 11.67 0.01 -22.72
C PRO A 225 11.81 1.39 -23.41
N GLU A 226 10.78 1.83 -24.13
CA GLU A 226 10.73 3.04 -24.94
C GLU A 226 10.42 4.34 -24.17
N ILE A 227 10.23 4.28 -22.84
CA ILE A 227 9.93 5.47 -22.05
C ILE A 227 11.15 6.41 -21.94
N PRO A 228 10.95 7.74 -21.81
CA PRO A 228 12.04 8.68 -21.55
C PRO A 228 12.80 8.37 -20.27
N THR A 229 14.02 8.90 -20.15
CA THR A 229 14.83 8.67 -18.95
C THR A 229 14.16 9.24 -17.69
N PHE A 230 14.58 8.73 -16.53
CA PHE A 230 14.07 9.20 -15.24
C PHE A 230 14.25 10.72 -15.08
N GLU A 231 15.41 11.24 -15.50
CA GLU A 231 15.75 12.66 -15.43
C GLU A 231 14.86 13.53 -16.33
N VAL A 232 14.38 13.01 -17.46
CA VAL A 232 13.44 13.73 -18.31
C VAL A 232 12.06 13.77 -17.67
N LEU A 233 11.60 12.65 -17.09
CA LEU A 233 10.28 12.55 -16.49
C LEU A 233 10.17 13.26 -15.13
N ALA A 234 11.28 13.43 -14.41
CA ALA A 234 11.28 14.00 -13.06
C ALA A 234 11.08 15.53 -13.03
N PHE A 235 11.23 16.24 -14.16
CA PHE A 235 11.19 17.70 -14.21
C PHE A 235 10.19 18.20 -15.26
N LYS A 236 9.42 19.24 -14.91
CA LYS A 236 8.71 20.06 -15.90
C LYS A 236 9.66 20.97 -16.65
N ASN A 237 10.65 21.50 -15.93
CA ASN A 237 11.72 22.31 -16.49
C ASN A 237 13.01 22.05 -15.70
N ARG A 238 13.93 21.32 -16.32
CA ARG A 238 15.20 20.92 -15.68
C ARG A 238 16.10 22.13 -15.40
N THR A 239 16.17 23.09 -16.32
CA THR A 239 17.00 24.30 -16.19
C THR A 239 16.59 25.13 -14.98
N LEU A 240 15.28 25.30 -14.78
CA LEU A 240 14.73 26.00 -13.61
C LEU A 240 14.66 25.13 -12.35
N GLY A 241 14.96 23.84 -12.44
CA GLY A 241 14.85 22.89 -11.34
C GLY A 241 13.42 22.61 -10.88
N LEU A 242 12.43 22.84 -11.74
CA LEU A 242 11.02 22.60 -11.45
C LEU A 242 10.70 21.11 -11.58
N ILE A 243 10.54 20.44 -10.44
CA ILE A 243 10.15 19.03 -10.32
C ILE A 243 8.72 18.83 -10.81
N ASP A 244 8.48 17.75 -11.57
CA ASP A 244 7.12 17.37 -11.98
C ASP A 244 6.42 16.52 -10.93
N ALA A 245 5.84 17.18 -9.93
CA ALA A 245 5.04 16.53 -8.90
C ALA A 245 3.74 15.88 -9.43
N SER A 246 3.34 16.14 -10.68
CA SER A 246 2.18 15.49 -11.30
C SER A 246 2.51 14.07 -11.79
N TRP A 247 3.79 13.79 -12.06
CA TRP A 247 4.22 12.46 -12.45
C TRP A 247 3.98 11.46 -11.32
N SER A 248 3.28 10.36 -11.63
CA SER A 248 2.85 9.39 -10.61
C SER A 248 4.01 8.81 -9.80
N ALA A 249 5.19 8.63 -10.41
CA ALA A 249 6.35 8.13 -9.68
C ALA A 249 6.87 9.12 -8.63
N LEU A 250 6.62 10.42 -8.77
CA LEU A 250 6.98 11.38 -7.74
C LEU A 250 5.83 11.59 -6.75
N ARG A 251 4.60 11.73 -7.26
CA ARG A 251 3.41 12.00 -6.45
C ARG A 251 3.13 10.95 -5.38
N ILE A 252 3.36 9.67 -5.67
CA ILE A 252 3.17 8.59 -4.68
C ILE A 252 4.10 8.77 -3.46
N GLY A 253 5.28 9.35 -3.66
CA GLY A 253 6.27 9.56 -2.60
C GLY A 253 5.92 10.68 -1.61
N ILE A 254 4.89 11.48 -1.89
CA ILE A 254 4.46 12.58 -1.01
C ILE A 254 3.52 12.01 0.07
N TYR A 255 4.07 11.18 0.96
CA TYR A 255 3.29 10.35 1.88
C TYR A 255 2.37 11.14 2.81
N ALA A 256 2.82 12.29 3.30
CA ALA A 256 2.04 13.14 4.21
C ALA A 256 0.68 13.55 3.63
N LEU A 257 0.62 13.94 2.35
CA LEU A 257 -0.63 14.37 1.70
C LEU A 257 -1.61 13.20 1.53
N HIS A 258 -1.11 12.01 1.22
CA HIS A 258 -1.95 10.83 1.14
C HIS A 258 -2.46 10.47 2.54
N LEU A 259 -1.58 10.46 3.54
CA LEU A 259 -1.93 10.15 4.92
C LEU A 259 -3.01 11.08 5.48
N GLU A 260 -2.96 12.38 5.17
CA GLU A 260 -4.01 13.36 5.53
C GLU A 260 -5.40 12.89 5.07
N SER A 261 -5.50 12.32 3.86
CA SER A 261 -6.77 11.80 3.32
C SER A 261 -7.26 10.56 4.07
N TRP A 262 -6.34 9.71 4.54
CA TRP A 262 -6.68 8.52 5.33
C TRP A 262 -7.09 8.88 6.76
N MET A 263 -6.45 9.88 7.37
CA MET A 263 -6.73 10.34 8.74
C MET A 263 -8.10 11.01 8.89
N GLN A 264 -8.76 11.40 7.80
CA GLN A 264 -10.16 11.85 7.82
C GLN A 264 -11.15 10.73 8.19
N TYR A 265 -10.75 9.46 8.00
CA TYR A 265 -11.62 8.30 8.20
C TYR A 265 -11.13 7.35 9.29
N PHE A 266 -9.82 7.28 9.53
CA PHE A 266 -9.24 6.34 10.47
C PHE A 266 -8.30 7.05 11.45
N PRO A 267 -8.36 6.73 12.75
CA PRO A 267 -7.37 7.19 13.72
C PRO A 267 -6.00 6.56 13.43
N LEU A 268 -4.92 7.26 13.78
CA LEU A 268 -3.55 6.76 13.62
C LEU A 268 -3.30 5.45 14.38
N SER A 269 -4.03 5.18 15.47
CA SER A 269 -3.94 3.92 16.21
C SER A 269 -4.36 2.69 15.39
N GLN A 270 -5.12 2.87 14.30
CA GLN A 270 -5.48 1.82 13.35
C GLN A 270 -4.50 1.74 12.16
N MET A 271 -3.43 2.52 12.17
CA MET A 271 -2.43 2.54 11.11
C MET A 271 -1.06 2.13 11.64
N HIS A 272 -0.38 1.27 10.92
CA HIS A 272 1.00 0.89 11.22
C HIS A 272 1.93 1.16 10.04
N PHE A 273 2.98 1.92 10.30
CA PHE A 273 3.96 2.31 9.30
C PHE A 273 5.21 1.44 9.43
N VAL A 274 5.47 0.65 8.39
CA VAL A 274 6.61 -0.28 8.33
C VAL A 274 7.73 0.38 7.53
N SER A 275 8.95 0.39 8.08
CA SER A 275 10.12 0.87 7.34
C SER A 275 10.56 -0.18 6.33
N GLY A 276 10.49 0.15 5.04
CA GLY A 276 10.94 -0.72 3.96
C GLY A 276 12.45 -0.96 3.99
N GLU A 277 13.24 0.03 4.44
CA GLU A 277 14.68 -0.10 4.67
C GLU A 277 14.95 -1.12 5.78
N ARG A 278 14.29 -0.96 6.95
CA ARG A 278 14.42 -1.91 8.05
C ARG A 278 13.89 -3.30 7.70
N LEU A 279 12.85 -3.41 6.89
CA LEU A 279 12.36 -4.70 6.42
C LEU A 279 13.40 -5.47 5.57
N ILE A 280 14.39 -4.78 5.01
CA ILE A 280 15.52 -5.40 4.30
C ILE A 280 16.64 -5.76 5.27
N VAL A 281 17.04 -4.84 6.15
CA VAL A 281 18.23 -5.03 7.01
C VAL A 281 17.93 -5.83 8.29
N ASP A 282 16.73 -5.68 8.84
CA ASP A 282 16.22 -6.30 10.08
C ASP A 282 14.74 -6.68 9.92
N PRO A 283 14.44 -7.69 9.07
CA PRO A 283 13.06 -8.13 8.84
C PRO A 283 12.38 -8.64 10.11
N ALA A 284 13.13 -9.27 11.02
CA ALA A 284 12.57 -9.81 12.27
C ALA A 284 12.11 -8.70 13.21
N GLY A 285 12.89 -7.62 13.35
CA GLY A 285 12.51 -6.46 14.16
C GLY A 285 11.25 -5.75 13.64
N GLU A 286 11.13 -5.56 12.33
CA GLU A 286 9.88 -5.00 11.76
C GLU A 286 8.71 -5.97 11.90
N MET A 287 8.92 -7.27 11.72
CA MET A 287 7.87 -8.28 11.91
C MET A 287 7.38 -8.35 13.36
N ALA A 288 8.22 -8.11 14.37
CA ALA A 288 7.79 -8.05 15.76
C ALA A 288 6.73 -6.95 15.95
N LYS A 289 7.00 -5.73 15.44
CA LYS A 289 6.09 -4.58 15.53
C LYS A 289 4.76 -4.84 14.81
N VAL A 290 4.82 -5.46 13.63
CA VAL A 290 3.60 -5.78 12.86
C VAL A 290 2.76 -6.84 13.57
N GLN A 291 3.39 -7.87 14.15
CA GLN A 291 2.67 -8.89 14.92
C GLN A 291 1.98 -8.26 16.15
N ASP A 292 2.67 -7.39 16.90
CA ASP A 292 2.06 -6.65 18.02
C ASP A 292 0.87 -5.82 17.57
N PHE A 293 1.04 -5.04 16.50
CA PHE A 293 -0.01 -4.20 15.94
C PHE A 293 -1.24 -5.01 15.54
N LEU A 294 -1.04 -6.20 14.96
CA LEU A 294 -2.13 -7.10 14.59
C LEU A 294 -2.75 -7.82 15.80
N GLY A 295 -2.10 -7.82 16.96
CA GLY A 295 -2.52 -8.60 18.15
C GLY A 295 -2.15 -10.07 18.05
N LEU A 296 -1.13 -10.41 17.26
CA LEU A 296 -0.62 -11.75 17.05
C LEU A 296 0.52 -12.06 18.01
N LYS A 297 0.70 -13.34 18.32
CA LYS A 297 1.90 -13.81 19.02
C LYS A 297 3.13 -13.55 18.15
N ARG A 298 4.26 -13.19 18.76
CA ARG A 298 5.54 -13.01 18.03
C ARG A 298 6.17 -14.36 17.68
N ILE A 299 5.67 -14.99 16.62
CA ILE A 299 6.18 -16.29 16.13
C ILE A 299 7.24 -16.07 15.05
N VAL A 300 7.03 -15.11 14.15
CA VAL A 300 7.96 -14.84 13.05
C VAL A 300 9.16 -14.05 13.59
N THR A 301 10.26 -14.76 13.83
CA THR A 301 11.54 -14.21 14.30
C THR A 301 12.67 -14.32 13.26
N ASP A 302 13.88 -13.87 13.64
CA ASP A 302 15.16 -14.03 12.94
C ASP A 302 15.41 -15.44 12.36
N LYS A 303 14.97 -16.49 13.06
CA LYS A 303 15.08 -17.89 12.63
C LYS A 303 14.41 -18.15 11.27
N HIS A 304 13.40 -17.36 10.91
CA HIS A 304 12.65 -17.50 9.67
C HIS A 304 13.30 -16.77 8.49
N PHE A 305 14.38 -16.00 8.70
CA PHE A 305 15.02 -15.19 7.66
C PHE A 305 16.48 -15.58 7.46
N TYR A 306 16.91 -15.64 6.20
CA TYR A 306 18.33 -15.72 5.85
C TYR A 306 18.65 -14.68 4.78
N PHE A 307 19.86 -14.12 4.82
CA PHE A 307 20.28 -13.15 3.82
C PHE A 307 20.88 -13.85 2.60
N ASN A 308 20.31 -13.62 1.42
CA ASN A 308 20.87 -14.15 0.18
C ASN A 308 21.84 -13.11 -0.41
N LYS A 309 23.15 -13.35 -0.27
CA LYS A 309 24.21 -12.44 -0.76
C LYS A 309 24.14 -12.19 -2.26
N THR A 310 23.82 -13.20 -3.06
CA THR A 310 23.69 -13.08 -4.53
C THR A 310 22.50 -12.19 -4.92
N LYS A 311 21.40 -12.29 -4.17
CA LYS A 311 20.21 -11.47 -4.42
C LYS A 311 20.33 -10.07 -3.80
N GLY A 312 21.06 -9.94 -2.70
CA GLY A 312 21.15 -8.70 -1.90
C GLY A 312 19.93 -8.42 -1.04
N PHE A 313 19.09 -9.42 -0.76
CA PHE A 313 17.84 -9.28 0.01
C PHE A 313 17.64 -10.46 0.97
N PRO A 314 16.93 -10.25 2.09
CA PRO A 314 16.49 -11.35 2.95
C PRO A 314 15.48 -12.24 2.22
N CYS A 315 15.57 -13.54 2.49
CA CYS A 315 14.68 -14.57 2.01
C CYS A 315 14.12 -15.37 3.18
N LEU A 316 13.00 -16.06 2.97
CA LEU A 316 12.40 -16.90 4.00
C LEU A 316 13.13 -18.25 4.07
N LYS A 317 13.56 -18.62 5.27
CA LYS A 317 14.10 -19.95 5.57
C LYS A 317 13.01 -21.01 5.41
N LYS A 318 13.48 -22.24 5.25
CA LYS A 318 12.65 -23.43 5.08
C LYS A 318 11.78 -23.64 6.33
N PRO A 319 10.47 -23.90 6.18
CA PRO A 319 9.75 -24.74 7.15
C PRO A 319 10.42 -26.13 7.19
N GLU A 320 10.41 -26.83 8.32
CA GLU A 320 11.02 -28.16 8.46
C GLU A 320 10.53 -29.16 7.38
N ASP A 321 9.31 -28.96 6.86
CA ASP A 321 8.64 -29.84 5.91
C ASP A 321 8.82 -29.48 4.41
N SER A 322 9.60 -28.44 4.06
CA SER A 322 9.78 -28.01 2.66
C SER A 322 11.25 -27.99 2.21
N SER A 323 11.51 -28.57 1.04
CA SER A 323 12.87 -28.80 0.53
C SER A 323 13.60 -27.55 0.01
N THR A 324 12.90 -26.46 -0.31
CA THR A 324 13.51 -25.28 -0.97
C THR A 324 13.31 -23.96 -0.23
N PRO A 325 14.39 -23.17 0.04
CA PRO A 325 14.26 -21.81 0.56
C PRO A 325 13.47 -20.91 -0.38
N ARG A 326 12.65 -19.99 0.16
CA ARG A 326 11.74 -19.18 -0.66
C ARG A 326 12.21 -17.72 -0.71
N CYS A 327 13.00 -17.42 -1.73
CA CYS A 327 13.31 -16.03 -2.10
C CYS A 327 12.20 -15.43 -2.96
N LEU A 328 12.01 -14.11 -2.87
CA LEU A 328 11.14 -13.40 -3.81
C LEU A 328 11.69 -13.51 -5.24
N GLY A 329 10.79 -13.62 -6.23
CA GLY A 329 11.13 -13.80 -7.64
C GLY A 329 11.93 -12.64 -8.26
N LYS A 330 12.38 -12.81 -9.51
CA LYS A 330 13.22 -11.85 -10.26
C LYS A 330 12.59 -10.45 -10.39
N SER A 331 11.27 -10.36 -10.30
CA SER A 331 10.53 -9.09 -10.32
C SER A 331 10.65 -8.27 -9.02
N LYS A 332 11.35 -8.77 -8.00
CA LYS A 332 11.59 -8.09 -6.72
C LYS A 332 13.09 -7.95 -6.48
N GLY A 333 13.54 -6.73 -6.20
CA GLY A 333 14.96 -6.37 -6.13
C GLY A 333 15.59 -6.21 -7.52
N ARG A 334 14.94 -5.46 -8.42
CA ARG A 334 15.53 -5.15 -9.74
C ARG A 334 16.71 -4.20 -9.56
N THR A 335 17.76 -4.38 -10.36
CA THR A 335 18.82 -3.40 -10.50
C THR A 335 18.23 -2.09 -11.00
N HIS A 336 18.55 -0.99 -10.32
CA HIS A 336 18.11 0.34 -10.71
C HIS A 336 19.08 0.93 -11.75
N PRO A 337 18.59 1.73 -12.72
CA PRO A 337 19.46 2.49 -13.59
C PRO A 337 20.26 3.51 -12.78
N LYS A 338 21.45 3.85 -13.26
CA LYS A 338 22.24 4.94 -12.69
C LYS A 338 21.54 6.26 -13.00
N ILE A 339 21.19 7.00 -11.95
CA ILE A 339 20.55 8.32 -12.06
C ILE A 339 21.60 9.39 -11.79
N ASP A 340 21.48 10.51 -12.49
CA ASP A 340 22.31 11.69 -12.27
C ASP A 340 22.28 12.14 -10.78
N PRO A 341 23.44 12.23 -10.09
CA PRO A 341 23.51 12.66 -8.69
C PRO A 341 22.86 14.03 -8.41
N ASP A 342 22.91 14.98 -9.35
CA ASP A 342 22.24 16.28 -9.16
C ASP A 342 20.72 16.13 -9.11
N VAL A 343 20.16 15.20 -9.91
CA VAL A 343 18.73 14.89 -9.90
C VAL A 343 18.33 14.25 -8.59
N ILE A 344 19.14 13.32 -8.07
CA ILE A 344 18.93 12.70 -6.75
C ILE A 344 18.89 13.79 -5.66
N ARG A 345 19.91 14.64 -5.59
CA ARG A 345 20.00 15.74 -4.63
C ARG A 345 18.79 16.68 -4.69
N ARG A 346 18.34 17.05 -5.89
CA ARG A 346 17.14 17.90 -6.06
C ARG A 346 15.86 17.20 -5.59
N LEU A 347 15.73 15.90 -5.82
CA LEU A 347 14.59 15.13 -5.34
C LEU A 347 14.58 14.97 -3.82
N HIS A 348 15.73 14.74 -3.18
CA HIS A 348 15.82 14.76 -1.71
C HIS A 348 15.38 16.13 -1.17
N LYS A 349 15.92 17.23 -1.71
CA LYS A 349 15.49 18.59 -1.35
C LYS A 349 13.99 18.81 -1.54
N PHE A 350 13.41 18.28 -2.62
CA PHE A 350 11.96 18.34 -2.88
C PHE A 350 11.14 17.57 -1.84
N TYR A 351 11.56 16.36 -1.47
CA TYR A 351 10.82 15.52 -0.52
C TYR A 351 11.00 15.91 0.94
N LYS A 352 12.15 16.47 1.32
CA LYS A 352 12.50 16.84 2.69
C LYS A 352 11.37 17.49 3.50
N PRO A 353 10.71 18.57 3.04
CA PRO A 353 9.60 19.16 3.80
C PRO A 353 8.42 18.19 4.02
N PHE A 354 8.10 17.37 3.03
CA PHE A 354 7.03 16.36 3.14
C PHE A 354 7.42 15.17 4.01
N ASN A 355 8.71 14.80 4.03
CA ASN A 355 9.24 13.77 4.91
C ASN A 355 9.14 14.20 6.37
N MET A 356 9.57 15.43 6.67
CA MET A 356 9.45 16.00 8.02
C MET A 356 8.00 16.07 8.49
N MET A 357 7.09 16.51 7.61
CA MET A 357 5.64 16.47 7.87
C MET A 357 5.17 15.05 8.20
N PHE A 358 5.55 14.07 7.38
CA PHE A 358 5.19 12.69 7.58
C PHE A 358 5.71 12.14 8.91
N TYR A 359 6.96 12.44 9.27
CA TYR A 359 7.55 11.99 10.55
C TYR A 359 6.81 12.57 11.76
N GLN A 360 6.42 13.84 11.68
CA GLN A 360 5.61 14.49 12.71
C GLN A 360 4.22 13.84 12.82
N MET A 361 3.55 13.61 11.68
CA MET A 361 2.23 12.97 11.64
C MET A 361 2.26 11.55 12.20
N THR A 362 3.28 10.76 11.89
CA THR A 362 3.35 9.36 12.33
C THR A 362 4.04 9.19 13.69
N GLY A 363 4.67 10.22 14.23
CA GLY A 363 5.53 10.12 15.43
C GLY A 363 6.74 9.21 15.22
N GLN A 364 7.18 9.01 13.97
CA GLN A 364 8.26 8.09 13.61
C GLN A 364 9.20 8.73 12.59
N ASN A 365 10.49 8.80 12.94
CA ASN A 365 11.53 9.22 12.01
C ASN A 365 12.05 8.00 11.22
N PHE A 366 12.04 8.08 9.89
CA PHE A 366 12.53 7.03 9.00
C PHE A 366 13.94 7.29 8.44
N GLU A 367 14.58 8.40 8.86
CA GLU A 367 15.99 8.70 8.60
C GLU A 367 16.38 8.83 7.11
N TRP A 368 15.43 9.15 6.23
CA TRP A 368 15.68 9.24 4.78
C TRP A 368 16.57 10.43 4.36
N GLU A 369 16.81 11.36 5.28
CA GLU A 369 17.66 12.54 5.05
C GLU A 369 19.15 12.26 5.36
N LEU A 370 19.46 11.25 6.18
CA LEU A 370 20.85 10.93 6.59
C LEU A 370 21.64 10.22 5.48
N GLU A 371 20.97 9.71 4.45
CA GLU A 371 21.64 9.12 3.27
C GLU A 371 22.49 10.17 2.51
N GLU A 372 22.20 11.47 2.64
CA GLU A 372 22.97 12.57 2.01
C GLU A 372 24.42 12.67 2.54
N ASP A 373 24.62 12.48 3.84
CA ASP A 373 25.91 12.69 4.50
C ASP A 373 26.93 11.56 4.22
N SER A 374 26.44 10.39 3.81
CA SER A 374 27.30 9.26 3.46
C SER A 374 27.92 9.42 2.05
N ILE A 375 27.16 10.00 1.11
CA ILE A 375 27.59 10.21 -0.28
C ILE A 375 28.52 11.44 -0.38
N SER A 376 28.30 12.46 0.45
CA SER A 376 29.19 13.63 0.52
C SER A 376 30.57 13.28 1.07
N ARG A 377 30.66 12.33 2.02
CA ARG A 377 31.93 11.83 2.58
C ARG A 377 32.69 10.90 1.61
N SER A 378 32.00 10.04 0.86
CA SER A 378 32.66 9.15 -0.11
C SER A 378 33.15 9.85 -1.39
N SER A 379 32.88 11.15 -1.53
CA SER A 379 33.33 11.96 -2.68
C SER A 379 34.55 12.82 -2.35
N GLN A 380 35.10 12.67 -1.14
CA GLN A 380 36.27 13.42 -0.64
C GLN A 380 37.48 12.54 -0.31
N ASP A 381 37.39 11.21 -0.53
CA ASP A 381 38.48 10.26 -0.30
C ASP A 381 39.06 9.68 -1.60
#